data_AF-A0A8T9VRM3-F1
#
_entry.id   AF-A0A8T9VRM3-F1
#
_cell.length_a   1.000
_cell.length_b   1.000
_cell.length_c   1.000
_cell.angle_alpha   90.00
_cell.angle_beta   90.00
_cell.angle_gamma   90.00
#
_symmetry.space_group_name_H-M   'P 1'
#
loop_
_entity.id
_entity.type
_entity.pdbx_description
1 polymer ?
#
loop_
_entity_poly.entity_id
_entity_poly.type
_entity_poly.pdbx_seq_one_letter_code
_entity_poly.pdbx_strand_id
1 'polypeptide(L)'
;MRVASEGIKISFFILALSIIPFYFGFWVIGTLTLAIAVGVLFFFRDPERDINGDGVISPADGRVMAVKEVDGRPVVCIFLSIFDVHINRVPLSGVVTGVTHHPGSYVPAFKKESEKNERNEVELETGYGEFKVVQIAGFSARRIRCYLKPGDEVVRGSKMGLIAFSSRVDLYFPRDFDSEQIEVSVDDTVTAGVTKLAELSD
;
A
#
# COMPACT_ATOMS: atom_id res chain seq x y z
N MET A 1 10.61 15.83 2.97
CA MET A 1 10.08 14.54 2.50
C MET A 1 10.66 13.44 3.37
N ARG A 2 9.84 12.67 4.10
CA ARG A 2 10.34 11.52 4.86
C ARG A 2 10.55 10.35 3.89
N VAL A 3 11.39 9.39 4.26
CA VAL A 3 11.67 8.18 3.48
C VAL A 3 11.52 6.98 4.41
N ALA A 4 10.90 5.91 3.92
CA ALA A 4 10.81 4.65 4.66
C ALA A 4 12.20 4.15 5.06
N SER A 5 12.33 3.58 6.25
CA SER A 5 13.60 3.06 6.77
C SER A 5 14.27 2.04 5.83
N GLU A 6 13.45 1.34 5.07
CA GLU A 6 13.75 0.35 4.05
C GLU A 6 14.52 0.96 2.88
N GLY A 7 14.10 2.15 2.45
CA GLY A 7 14.71 2.88 1.35
C GLY A 7 16.02 3.54 1.74
N ILE A 8 16.14 4.03 2.99
CA ILE A 8 17.30 4.80 3.44
C ILE A 8 18.61 4.05 3.20
N LYS A 9 18.72 2.80 3.67
CA LYS A 9 19.96 2.01 3.54
C LYS A 9 20.32 1.72 2.08
N ILE A 10 19.31 1.40 1.26
CA ILE A 10 19.49 1.08 -0.16
C ILE A 10 19.93 2.34 -0.91
N SER A 11 19.25 3.47 -0.68
CA SER A 11 19.57 4.75 -1.30
C SER A 11 20.98 5.21 -0.95
N PHE A 12 21.39 5.16 0.32
CA PHE A 12 22.76 5.53 0.71
C PHE A 12 23.82 4.66 0.02
N PHE A 13 23.59 3.36 -0.07
CA PHE A 13 24.51 2.44 -0.75
C PHE A 13 24.66 2.76 -2.25
N ILE A 14 23.55 2.98 -2.95
CA ILE A 14 23.57 3.31 -4.39
C ILE A 14 24.17 4.70 -4.63
N LEU A 15 23.86 5.68 -3.77
CA LEU A 15 24.47 7.01 -3.82
C LEU A 15 26.00 6.94 -3.67
N ALA A 16 26.50 6.18 -2.69
CA ALA A 16 27.95 6.00 -2.53
C ALA A 16 28.59 5.33 -3.76
N LEU A 17 27.92 4.32 -4.31
CA LEU A 17 28.39 3.63 -5.52
C LEU A 17 28.43 4.56 -6.75
N SER A 18 27.52 5.52 -6.83
CA SER A 18 27.46 6.48 -7.95
C SER A 18 28.70 7.38 -8.07
N ILE A 19 29.49 7.53 -7.00
CA ILE A 19 30.72 8.36 -6.99
C ILE A 19 31.84 7.70 -7.81
N ILE A 20 31.91 6.36 -7.83
CA ILE A 20 33.01 5.62 -8.47
C ILE A 20 33.09 5.90 -9.98
N PRO A 21 32.01 5.79 -10.77
CA PRO A 21 32.06 6.14 -12.20
C PRO A 21 32.47 7.59 -12.46
N PHE A 22 32.03 8.55 -11.64
CA PHE A 22 32.42 9.96 -11.79
C PHE A 22 33.93 10.16 -11.56
N TYR A 23 34.50 9.49 -10.56
CA TYR A 23 35.93 9.56 -10.27
C TYR A 23 36.80 9.10 -11.45
N PHE A 24 36.36 8.08 -12.19
CA PHE A 24 37.06 7.57 -13.38
C PHE A 24 36.65 8.25 -14.70
N GLY A 25 35.82 9.30 -14.66
CA GLY A 25 35.40 10.04 -15.85
C GLY A 25 34.29 9.37 -16.69
N PHE A 26 33.63 8.33 -16.16
CA PHE A 26 32.49 7.68 -16.81
C PHE A 26 31.17 8.43 -16.49
N TRP A 27 31.04 9.66 -17.00
CA TRP A 27 29.94 10.57 -16.67
C TRP A 27 28.54 10.02 -16.97
N VAL A 28 28.36 9.27 -18.07
CA VAL A 28 27.07 8.67 -18.43
C VAL A 28 26.65 7.61 -17.39
N ILE A 29 27.57 6.71 -17.02
CA ILE A 29 27.30 5.65 -16.05
C ILE A 29 27.07 6.25 -14.65
N GLY A 30 27.85 7.27 -14.28
CA GLY A 30 27.65 8.02 -13.03
C GLY A 30 26.28 8.66 -12.96
N THR A 31 25.86 9.33 -14.03
CA THR A 31 24.54 9.97 -14.12
C THR A 31 23.40 8.96 -14.04
N LEU A 32 23.49 7.83 -14.74
CA LEU A 32 22.49 6.76 -14.67
C LEU A 32 22.39 6.16 -13.27
N THR A 33 23.52 5.92 -12.61
CA THR A 33 23.54 5.36 -11.25
C THR A 33 22.97 6.34 -10.23
N LEU A 34 23.29 7.64 -10.36
CA LEU A 34 22.70 8.70 -9.56
C LEU A 34 21.18 8.81 -9.77
N ALA A 35 20.72 8.73 -11.03
CA ALA A 35 19.29 8.74 -11.35
C ALA A 35 18.56 7.55 -10.71
N ILE A 36 19.16 6.36 -10.72
CA ILE A 36 18.62 5.18 -10.00
C ILE A 36 18.54 5.46 -8.50
N ALA A 37 19.59 6.05 -7.90
CA ALA A 37 19.60 6.35 -6.47
C ALA A 37 18.46 7.30 -6.06
N VAL A 38 18.24 8.35 -6.87
CA VAL A 38 17.12 9.29 -6.72
C VAL A 38 15.78 8.58 -6.92
N GLY A 39 15.68 7.69 -7.91
CA GLY A 39 14.49 6.87 -8.15
C GLY A 39 14.12 6.00 -6.95
N VAL A 40 15.10 5.38 -6.29
CA VAL A 40 14.88 4.59 -5.07
C VAL A 40 14.39 5.47 -3.91
N LEU A 41 14.98 6.66 -3.72
CA LEU A 41 14.51 7.62 -2.71
C LEU A 41 13.07 8.04 -2.97
N PHE A 42 12.73 8.29 -4.23
CA PHE A 42 11.38 8.66 -4.65
C PHE A 42 10.37 7.52 -4.45
N PHE A 43 10.78 6.27 -4.71
CA PHE A 43 9.94 5.10 -4.52
C PHE A 43 9.59 4.85 -3.04
N PHE A 44 10.57 4.97 -2.15
CA PHE A 44 10.39 4.78 -0.71
C PHE A 44 9.93 6.06 0.03
N ARG A 45 9.43 7.06 -0.70
CA ARG A 45 8.98 8.32 -0.10
C ARG A 45 7.79 8.09 0.84
N ASP A 46 7.77 8.86 1.91
CA ASP A 46 6.72 8.94 2.91
C ASP A 46 6.31 10.40 3.08
N PRO A 47 5.43 10.94 2.24
CA PRO A 47 4.95 12.30 2.42
C PRO A 47 4.14 12.38 3.72
N GLU A 48 4.30 13.50 4.44
CA GLU A 48 3.41 13.84 5.53
C GLU A 48 2.02 14.11 4.96
N ARG A 49 0.99 13.62 5.65
CA ARG A 49 -0.40 13.73 5.22
C ARG A 49 -1.24 14.16 6.40
N ASP A 50 -2.14 15.08 6.11
CA ASP A 50 -3.15 15.51 7.05
C ASP A 50 -4.31 14.51 7.00
N ILE A 51 -4.58 13.87 8.13
CA ILE A 51 -5.53 12.75 8.22
C ILE A 51 -6.77 13.28 8.93
N ASN A 52 -7.69 13.82 8.16
CA ASN A 52 -8.93 14.45 8.65
C ASN A 52 -10.16 13.71 8.14
N GLY A 53 -11.34 14.15 8.58
CA GLY A 53 -12.63 13.63 8.15
C GLY A 53 -13.12 12.41 8.95
N ASP A 54 -14.10 11.72 8.41
CA ASP A 54 -14.73 10.52 8.94
C ASP A 54 -14.63 9.37 7.91
N GLY A 55 -15.30 8.26 8.19
CA GLY A 55 -15.39 7.13 7.26
C GLY A 55 -14.11 6.31 7.12
N VAL A 56 -14.14 5.43 6.11
CA VAL A 56 -13.02 4.57 5.68
C VAL A 56 -12.17 5.37 4.71
N ILE A 57 -10.85 5.44 4.95
CA ILE A 57 -9.93 6.15 4.06
C ILE A 57 -9.10 5.19 3.21
N SER A 58 -8.56 5.71 2.11
CA SER A 58 -7.69 4.91 1.26
C SER A 58 -6.45 4.46 2.04
N PRO A 59 -6.08 3.16 1.97
CA PRO A 59 -4.87 2.65 2.56
C PRO A 59 -3.66 2.84 1.63
N ALA A 60 -3.86 3.28 0.39
CA ALA A 60 -2.87 3.28 -0.67
C ALA A 60 -2.99 4.52 -1.59
N ASP A 61 -1.87 4.94 -2.18
CA ASP A 61 -1.90 5.83 -3.34
C ASP A 61 -2.10 5.00 -4.59
N GLY A 62 -2.99 5.42 -5.48
CA GLY A 62 -3.13 4.76 -6.75
C GLY A 62 -4.50 4.95 -7.36
N ARG A 63 -5.00 3.89 -8.00
CA ARG A 63 -6.25 3.91 -8.76
C ARG A 63 -7.17 2.79 -8.31
N VAL A 64 -8.46 3.09 -8.15
CA VAL A 64 -9.48 2.07 -7.90
C VAL A 64 -9.62 1.19 -9.14
N MET A 65 -9.26 -0.07 -9.01
CA MET A 65 -9.34 -1.07 -10.08
C MET A 65 -10.71 -1.72 -10.16
N ALA A 66 -11.35 -1.93 -9.02
CA ALA A 66 -12.62 -2.63 -8.92
C ALA A 66 -13.33 -2.25 -7.62
N VAL A 67 -14.66 -2.17 -7.71
CA VAL A 67 -15.57 -2.24 -6.58
C VAL A 67 -16.49 -3.42 -6.88
N LYS A 68 -16.46 -4.44 -6.04
CA LYS A 68 -17.15 -5.73 -6.29
C LYS A 68 -17.65 -6.34 -4.99
N GLU A 69 -18.49 -7.36 -5.10
CA GLU A 69 -18.91 -8.17 -3.98
C GLU A 69 -18.17 -9.52 -3.96
N VAL A 70 -17.67 -9.93 -2.81
CA VAL A 70 -17.00 -11.23 -2.59
C VAL A 70 -17.51 -11.83 -1.29
N ASP A 71 -18.06 -13.04 -1.34
CA ASP A 71 -18.62 -13.75 -0.17
C ASP A 71 -19.63 -12.91 0.63
N GLY A 72 -20.47 -12.13 -0.07
CA GLY A 72 -21.45 -11.22 0.53
C GLY A 72 -20.85 -10.00 1.22
N ARG A 73 -19.58 -9.64 0.92
CA ARG A 73 -18.91 -8.44 1.41
C ARG A 73 -18.56 -7.51 0.26
N PRO A 74 -18.79 -6.20 0.39
CA PRO A 74 -18.20 -5.23 -0.53
C PRO A 74 -16.67 -5.25 -0.45
N VAL A 75 -16.02 -5.17 -1.60
CA VAL A 75 -14.56 -5.16 -1.74
C VAL A 75 -14.11 -4.07 -2.69
N VAL A 76 -13.24 -3.19 -2.19
CA VAL A 76 -12.58 -2.14 -2.98
C VAL A 76 -11.14 -2.55 -3.26
N CYS A 77 -10.77 -2.66 -4.53
CA CYS A 77 -9.43 -3.03 -4.99
C CYS A 77 -8.69 -1.79 -5.50
N ILE A 78 -7.54 -1.47 -4.91
CA ILE A 78 -6.73 -0.30 -5.29
C ILE A 78 -5.39 -0.77 -5.82
N PHE A 79 -5.04 -0.33 -7.02
CA PHE A 79 -3.74 -0.60 -7.63
C PHE A 79 -2.79 0.57 -7.47
N LEU A 80 -1.58 0.25 -7.03
CA LEU A 80 -0.48 1.17 -6.85
C LEU A 80 0.53 0.91 -7.95
N SER A 81 0.73 1.89 -8.83
CA SER A 81 1.81 1.86 -9.83
C SER A 81 3.17 2.04 -9.18
N ILE A 82 4.25 1.78 -9.92
CA ILE A 82 5.63 2.00 -9.45
C ILE A 82 5.94 3.46 -9.07
N PHE A 83 5.12 4.42 -9.51
CA PHE A 83 5.31 5.83 -9.23
C PHE A 83 4.56 6.28 -7.96
N ASP A 84 3.63 5.48 -7.46
CA ASP A 84 2.82 5.80 -6.29
C ASP A 84 3.58 5.64 -4.97
N VAL A 85 3.03 6.17 -3.88
CA VAL A 85 3.56 5.91 -2.53
C VAL A 85 3.17 4.50 -2.10
N HIS A 86 4.18 3.69 -1.82
CA HIS A 86 4.02 2.27 -1.49
C HIS A 86 3.89 1.99 0.01
N ILE A 87 3.91 3.03 0.84
CA ILE A 87 3.57 2.93 2.25
C ILE A 87 2.07 2.89 2.37
N ASN A 88 1.57 1.82 3.01
CA ASN A 88 0.16 1.67 3.26
C ASN A 88 -0.24 2.15 4.66
N ARG A 89 -1.44 2.71 4.75
CA ARG A 89 -2.02 3.23 5.98
C ARG A 89 -3.21 2.39 6.41
N VAL A 90 -3.50 2.44 7.70
CA VAL A 90 -4.68 1.80 8.30
C VAL A 90 -5.93 2.55 7.81
N PRO A 91 -6.89 1.88 7.14
CA PRO A 91 -8.04 2.55 6.55
C PRO A 91 -9.15 2.88 7.56
N LEU A 92 -9.19 2.16 8.69
CA LEU A 92 -10.18 2.32 9.75
C LEU A 92 -9.58 1.95 11.12
N SER A 93 -9.91 2.70 12.17
CA SER A 93 -9.45 2.40 13.53
C SER A 93 -10.06 1.11 14.06
N GLY A 94 -9.31 0.37 14.87
CA GLY A 94 -9.76 -0.90 15.44
C GLY A 94 -8.66 -1.65 16.15
N VAL A 95 -8.91 -2.91 16.46
CA VAL A 95 -7.94 -3.85 17.04
C VAL A 95 -7.56 -4.87 16.00
N VAL A 96 -6.26 -5.08 15.79
CA VAL A 96 -5.78 -6.13 14.88
C VAL A 96 -6.06 -7.49 15.50
N THR A 97 -6.92 -8.28 14.88
CA THR A 97 -7.28 -9.63 15.37
C THR A 97 -6.41 -10.70 14.73
N GLY A 98 -5.92 -10.46 13.51
CA GLY A 98 -5.15 -11.44 12.75
C GLY A 98 -4.18 -10.78 11.77
N VAL A 99 -3.01 -11.42 11.60
CA VAL A 99 -2.06 -11.09 10.54
C VAL A 99 -1.56 -12.40 9.93
N THR A 100 -1.94 -12.66 8.67
CA THR A 100 -1.62 -13.92 7.98
C THR A 100 -0.85 -13.65 6.70
N HIS A 101 0.38 -14.18 6.62
CA HIS A 101 1.19 -14.13 5.40
C HIS A 101 0.95 -15.38 4.55
N HIS A 102 0.69 -15.17 3.27
CA HIS A 102 0.52 -16.23 2.28
C HIS A 102 1.61 -16.11 1.21
N PRO A 103 2.55 -17.06 1.14
CA PRO A 103 3.50 -17.11 0.03
C PRO A 103 2.78 -17.45 -1.27
N GLY A 104 3.23 -16.89 -2.40
CA GLY A 104 2.55 -17.07 -3.68
C GLY A 104 3.40 -16.73 -4.90
N SER A 105 2.73 -16.62 -6.05
CA SER A 105 3.33 -16.21 -7.32
C SER A 105 3.61 -14.70 -7.37
N TYR A 106 4.09 -14.21 -8.51
CA TYR A 106 4.49 -12.80 -8.69
C TYR A 106 4.08 -12.26 -10.05
N VAL A 107 2.82 -12.48 -10.44
CA VAL A 107 2.32 -11.87 -11.69
C VAL A 107 2.03 -10.38 -11.48
N PRO A 108 1.95 -9.55 -12.53
CA PRO A 108 1.54 -8.16 -12.37
C PRO A 108 0.19 -8.01 -11.64
N ALA A 109 0.10 -7.11 -10.67
CA ALA A 109 -1.04 -7.04 -9.74
C ALA A 109 -2.38 -6.60 -10.39
N PHE A 110 -2.32 -6.07 -11.61
CA PHE A 110 -3.51 -5.73 -12.39
C PHE A 110 -4.15 -6.94 -13.13
N LYS A 111 -3.48 -8.10 -13.13
CA LYS A 111 -4.00 -9.32 -13.76
C LYS A 111 -4.84 -10.14 -12.78
N LYS A 112 -5.83 -10.89 -13.27
CA LYS A 112 -6.69 -11.75 -12.44
C LYS A 112 -5.89 -12.81 -11.68
N GLU A 113 -4.82 -13.33 -12.28
CA GLU A 113 -3.96 -14.35 -11.68
C GLU A 113 -3.22 -13.87 -10.42
N SER A 114 -3.22 -12.55 -10.15
CA SER A 114 -2.59 -11.96 -8.96
C SER A 114 -3.25 -12.37 -7.64
N GLU A 115 -4.44 -12.96 -7.66
CA GLU A 115 -5.07 -13.56 -6.46
C GLU A 115 -4.20 -14.67 -5.84
N LYS A 116 -3.33 -15.30 -6.64
CA LYS A 116 -2.37 -16.33 -6.19
C LYS A 116 -1.01 -15.76 -5.79
N ASN A 117 -0.84 -14.44 -5.86
CA ASN A 117 0.44 -13.83 -5.51
C ASN A 117 0.73 -13.89 -4.01
N GLU A 118 2.00 -13.62 -3.67
CA GLU A 118 2.39 -13.32 -2.31
C GLU A 118 1.48 -12.21 -1.74
N ARG A 119 0.85 -12.47 -0.61
CA ARG A 119 -0.05 -11.53 0.05
C ARG A 119 0.05 -11.58 1.57
N ASN A 120 -0.36 -10.49 2.20
CA ASN A 120 -0.49 -10.36 3.65
C ASN A 120 -1.91 -9.89 3.97
N GLU A 121 -2.62 -10.65 4.79
CA GLU A 121 -3.97 -10.34 5.25
C GLU A 121 -3.89 -9.76 6.67
N VAL A 122 -4.52 -8.61 6.89
CA VAL A 122 -4.67 -7.97 8.20
C VAL A 122 -6.16 -7.89 8.50
N GLU A 123 -6.57 -8.54 9.58
CA GLU A 123 -7.94 -8.55 10.08
C GLU A 123 -8.05 -7.55 11.23
N LEU A 124 -9.10 -6.73 11.19
CA LEU A 124 -9.38 -5.68 12.16
C LEU A 124 -10.79 -5.91 12.73
N GLU A 125 -10.90 -5.93 14.05
CA GLU A 125 -12.17 -5.71 14.73
C GLU A 125 -12.36 -4.21 14.89
N THR A 126 -13.40 -3.66 14.28
CA THR A 126 -13.68 -2.21 14.30
C THR A 126 -14.99 -1.93 15.02
N GLY A 127 -15.27 -0.66 15.31
CA GLY A 127 -16.58 -0.26 15.85
C GLY A 127 -17.77 -0.58 14.91
N TYR A 128 -17.49 -0.92 13.65
CA TYR A 128 -18.45 -1.21 12.59
C TYR A 128 -18.40 -2.69 12.15
N GLY A 129 -17.70 -3.54 12.91
CA GLY A 129 -17.55 -4.98 12.64
C GLY A 129 -16.22 -5.37 12.02
N GLU A 130 -16.15 -6.61 11.53
CA GLU A 130 -14.95 -7.21 10.96
C GLU A 130 -14.56 -6.54 9.63
N PHE A 131 -13.38 -5.92 9.61
CA PHE A 131 -12.78 -5.31 8.44
C PHE A 131 -11.49 -6.05 8.07
N LYS A 132 -11.21 -6.26 6.78
CA LYS A 132 -9.96 -6.93 6.37
C LYS A 132 -9.24 -6.17 5.27
N VAL A 133 -7.94 -6.02 5.42
CA VAL A 133 -7.05 -5.41 4.43
C VAL A 133 -6.09 -6.46 3.90
N VAL A 134 -6.09 -6.66 2.59
CA VAL A 134 -5.21 -7.62 1.92
C VAL A 134 -4.22 -6.89 1.05
N GLN A 135 -2.95 -6.97 1.42
CA GLN A 135 -1.82 -6.44 0.68
C GLN A 135 -1.33 -7.51 -0.31
N ILE A 136 -1.27 -7.22 -1.60
CA ILE A 136 -0.91 -8.18 -2.66
C ILE A 136 0.30 -7.65 -3.43
N ALA A 137 1.40 -8.40 -3.38
CA ALA A 137 2.62 -8.04 -4.09
C ALA A 137 2.47 -8.26 -5.60
N GLY A 138 3.10 -7.38 -6.38
CA GLY A 138 3.15 -7.47 -7.83
C GLY A 138 4.36 -8.22 -8.37
N PHE A 139 4.64 -7.99 -9.65
CA PHE A 139 5.82 -8.52 -10.32
C PHE A 139 7.10 -7.84 -9.80
N SER A 140 8.17 -8.63 -9.68
CA SER A 140 9.57 -8.22 -9.48
C SER A 140 10.08 -8.08 -8.03
N ALA A 141 9.29 -7.71 -7.01
CA ALA A 141 9.83 -7.49 -5.66
C ALA A 141 9.02 -8.15 -4.53
N ARG A 142 9.72 -9.05 -3.83
CA ARG A 142 9.21 -10.12 -2.96
C ARG A 142 8.99 -9.72 -1.51
N ARG A 143 8.52 -8.49 -1.25
CA ARG A 143 8.45 -8.00 0.14
C ARG A 143 7.22 -7.16 0.37
N ILE A 144 6.22 -7.81 0.98
CA ILE A 144 5.27 -7.13 1.82
C ILE A 144 5.89 -7.05 3.22
N ARG A 145 5.93 -5.86 3.79
CA ARG A 145 6.32 -5.66 5.18
C ARG A 145 5.13 -5.11 5.94
N CYS A 146 4.48 -5.96 6.70
CA CYS A 146 3.48 -5.56 7.68
C CYS A 146 4.20 -5.10 8.96
N TYR A 147 3.76 -3.97 9.53
CA TYR A 147 4.26 -3.47 10.82
C TYR A 147 3.38 -3.89 11.98
N LEU A 148 2.15 -4.32 11.69
CA LEU A 148 1.12 -4.65 12.67
C LEU A 148 1.24 -6.10 13.16
N LYS A 149 0.72 -6.34 14.36
CA LYS A 149 0.62 -7.66 15.01
C LYS A 149 -0.77 -7.84 15.63
N PRO A 150 -1.24 -9.09 15.80
CA PRO A 150 -2.44 -9.36 16.58
C PRO A 150 -2.36 -8.74 17.98
N GLY A 151 -3.43 -8.08 18.39
CA GLY A 151 -3.56 -7.34 19.65
C GLY A 151 -3.18 -5.86 19.56
N ASP A 152 -2.61 -5.38 18.45
CA ASP A 152 -2.31 -3.96 18.28
C ASP A 152 -3.60 -3.13 18.16
N GLU A 153 -3.73 -2.07 18.95
CA GLU A 153 -4.72 -1.02 18.73
C GLU A 153 -4.20 -0.07 17.65
N VAL A 154 -4.96 0.08 16.56
CA VAL A 154 -4.57 0.90 15.42
C VAL A 154 -5.51 2.07 15.22
N VAL A 155 -4.92 3.22 14.90
CA VAL A 155 -5.64 4.44 14.59
C VAL A 155 -5.69 4.62 13.08
N ARG A 156 -6.86 5.03 12.57
CA ARG A 156 -7.07 5.39 11.17
C ARG A 156 -5.95 6.32 10.67
N GLY A 157 -5.34 5.97 9.54
CA GLY A 157 -4.27 6.71 8.90
C GLY A 157 -2.86 6.45 9.44
N SER A 158 -2.72 5.72 10.55
CA SER A 158 -1.42 5.24 11.02
C SER A 158 -0.78 4.28 9.99
N LYS A 159 0.53 4.03 10.12
CA LYS A 159 1.26 3.20 9.14
C LYS A 159 0.98 1.71 9.39
N MET A 160 0.47 1.04 8.36
CA MET A 160 0.20 -0.40 8.39
C MET A 160 1.39 -1.21 7.87
N GLY A 161 2.05 -0.73 6.81
CA GLY A 161 3.10 -1.48 6.17
C GLY A 161 3.63 -0.84 4.89
N LEU A 162 4.39 -1.63 4.13
CA LEU A 162 4.87 -1.29 2.81
C LEU A 162 4.76 -2.50 1.89
N ILE A 163 4.31 -2.29 0.65
CA ILE A 163 4.35 -3.32 -0.39
C ILE A 163 5.24 -2.81 -1.51
N ALA A 164 6.24 -3.57 -1.92
CA ALA A 164 7.14 -3.11 -2.95
C ALA A 164 6.62 -3.44 -4.37
N PHE A 165 6.59 -2.45 -5.25
CA PHE A 165 6.45 -2.49 -6.71
C PHE A 165 5.08 -2.97 -7.24
N SER A 166 4.42 -2.12 -8.04
CA SER A 166 3.24 -2.44 -8.87
C SER A 166 2.24 -3.38 -8.16
N SER A 167 1.71 -2.92 -7.03
CA SER A 167 1.00 -3.74 -6.05
C SER A 167 -0.50 -3.46 -6.02
N ARG A 168 -1.26 -4.29 -5.28
CA ARG A 168 -2.69 -4.09 -5.05
C ARG A 168 -3.01 -4.16 -3.57
N VAL A 169 -3.95 -3.35 -3.11
CA VAL A 169 -4.55 -3.45 -1.79
C VAL A 169 -6.05 -3.65 -1.94
N ASP A 170 -6.56 -4.74 -1.38
CA ASP A 170 -7.98 -5.05 -1.35
C ASP A 170 -8.53 -4.78 0.05
N LEU A 171 -9.63 -4.03 0.14
CA LEU A 171 -10.34 -3.75 1.38
C LEU A 171 -11.65 -4.52 1.38
N TYR A 172 -11.82 -5.41 2.34
CA TYR A 172 -13.05 -6.16 2.58
C TYR A 172 -13.81 -5.51 3.72
N PHE A 173 -14.98 -4.99 3.39
CA PHE A 173 -15.89 -4.35 4.34
C PHE A 173 -16.67 -5.41 5.15
N PRO A 174 -17.31 -5.02 6.27
CA PRO A 174 -18.26 -5.88 7.00
C PRO A 174 -19.33 -6.47 6.07
N ARG A 175 -19.91 -7.62 6.44
CA ARG A 175 -20.91 -8.33 5.59
C ARG A 175 -22.22 -7.56 5.45
N ASP A 176 -22.56 -6.83 6.48
CA ASP A 176 -23.74 -5.99 6.63
C ASP A 176 -23.48 -4.53 6.21
N PHE A 177 -22.29 -4.24 5.67
CA PHE A 177 -21.97 -2.92 5.16
C PHE A 177 -22.80 -2.59 3.91
N ASP A 178 -23.50 -1.46 3.93
CA ASP A 178 -24.27 -0.98 2.79
C ASP A 178 -23.33 -0.48 1.68
N SER A 179 -23.32 -1.20 0.55
CA SER A 179 -22.48 -0.86 -0.59
C SER A 179 -22.79 0.52 -1.21
N GLU A 180 -23.97 1.09 -0.97
CA GLU A 180 -24.30 2.46 -1.40
C GLU A 180 -23.46 3.53 -0.69
N GLN A 181 -22.84 3.18 0.44
CA GLN A 181 -21.95 4.07 1.20
C GLN A 181 -20.53 4.14 0.63
N ILE A 182 -20.19 3.32 -0.37
CA ILE A 182 -18.90 3.41 -1.07
C ILE A 182 -18.93 4.62 -2.02
N GLU A 183 -18.06 5.58 -1.78
CA GLU A 183 -18.02 6.88 -2.48
C GLU A 183 -17.06 6.93 -3.66
N VAL A 184 -16.36 5.82 -3.94
CA VAL A 184 -15.38 5.73 -5.03
C VAL A 184 -15.85 4.80 -6.13
N SER A 185 -15.52 5.16 -7.36
CA SER A 185 -15.79 4.40 -8.57
C SER A 185 -14.51 3.83 -9.16
N VAL A 186 -14.66 2.84 -10.05
CA VAL A 186 -13.53 2.35 -10.86
C VAL A 186 -12.89 3.51 -11.62
N ASP A 187 -11.56 3.49 -11.73
CA ASP A 187 -10.69 4.52 -12.31
C ASP A 187 -10.45 5.77 -11.48
N ASP A 188 -11.10 5.93 -10.32
CA ASP A 188 -10.81 7.04 -9.41
C ASP A 188 -9.37 6.98 -8.88
N THR A 189 -8.74 8.15 -8.82
CA THR A 189 -7.41 8.30 -8.22
C THR A 189 -7.56 8.58 -6.74
N VAL A 190 -6.91 7.75 -5.92
CA VAL A 190 -7.00 7.79 -4.46
C VAL A 190 -5.63 8.03 -3.84
N THR A 191 -5.60 8.73 -2.72
CA THR A 191 -4.39 9.04 -1.95
C THR A 191 -4.52 8.46 -0.55
N ALA A 192 -3.53 7.65 -0.11
CA ALA A 192 -3.62 6.99 1.20
C ALA A 192 -3.74 8.02 2.33
N GLY A 193 -4.53 7.75 3.35
CA GLY A 193 -4.64 8.69 4.47
C GLY A 193 -5.52 9.91 4.20
N VAL A 194 -5.96 10.15 2.95
CA VAL A 194 -6.61 11.40 2.52
C VAL A 194 -7.95 11.14 1.84
N THR A 195 -7.98 10.28 0.81
CA THR A 195 -9.23 10.04 0.08
C THR A 195 -10.18 9.19 0.92
N LYS A 196 -11.38 9.69 1.21
CA LYS A 196 -12.48 8.91 1.77
C LYS A 196 -12.96 7.90 0.72
N LEU A 197 -13.04 6.63 1.10
CA LEU A 197 -13.53 5.54 0.26
C LEU A 197 -15.00 5.24 0.52
N ALA A 198 -15.44 5.40 1.78
CA ALA A 198 -16.80 5.13 2.18
C ALA A 198 -17.18 5.89 3.45
N GLU A 199 -18.46 6.23 3.59
CA GLU A 199 -19.02 6.66 4.88
C GLU A 199 -19.19 5.46 5.81
N LEU A 200 -19.25 5.75 7.11
CA LEU A 200 -19.60 4.78 8.12
C LEU A 200 -20.83 5.35 8.80
N SER A 201 -22.03 4.90 8.43
CA SER A 201 -23.22 5.24 9.22
C SER A 201 -23.30 4.33 10.45
N ASP A 202 -23.93 4.86 11.50
CA ASP A 202 -24.37 4.07 12.65
C ASP A 202 -25.47 3.06 12.28
#